data_AF-A0A949PI23-F1
#
_entry.id   AF-A0A949PI23-F1
#
_cell.length_a   1.000
_cell.length_b   1.000
_cell.length_c   1.000
_cell.angle_alpha   90.00
_cell.angle_beta   90.00
_cell.angle_gamma   90.00
#
_symmetry.space_group_name_H-M   'P 1'
#
loop_
_entity.id
_entity.type
_entity.pdbx_description
1 polymer ?
#
loop_
_entity_poly.entity_id
_entity_poly.type
_entity_poly.pdbx_seq_one_letter_code
_entity_poly.pdbx_strand_id
1 'polypeptide(L)' 'IPEHPWFIGVQFHPELKSRPFDPHPLFESFIEAAVHQNRLV' A
#
# COMPACT_ATOMS: atom_id res chain seq x y z
N ILE A 1 5.52 -12.39 -8.04
CA ILE A 1 5.85 -13.54 -7.17
C ILE A 1 4.51 -14.01 -6.64
N PRO A 2 3.91 -15.07 -7.20
CA PRO A 2 2.55 -15.50 -6.87
C PRO A 2 2.31 -15.68 -5.35
N GLU A 3 3.37 -15.93 -4.59
CA GLU A 3 3.35 -16.20 -3.15
C GLU A 3 3.58 -14.96 -2.26
N HIS A 4 3.84 -13.78 -2.84
CA HIS A 4 4.08 -12.59 -2.04
C HIS A 4 2.76 -12.00 -1.52
N PRO A 5 2.61 -11.75 -0.21
CA PRO A 5 1.32 -11.42 0.40
C PRO A 5 0.75 -10.08 -0.06
N TRP A 6 1.60 -9.14 -0.47
CA TRP A 6 1.21 -7.86 -1.06
C TRP A 6 2.30 -7.36 -2.01
N PHE A 7 2.04 -7.31 -3.32
CA PHE A 7 3.04 -6.88 -4.31
C PHE A 7 2.37 -6.13 -5.46
N ILE A 8 2.67 -4.83 -5.59
CA ILE A 8 2.10 -3.96 -6.61
C ILE A 8 3.19 -3.06 -7.19
N GLY A 9 3.14 -2.84 -8.50
CA GLY A 9 3.95 -1.83 -9.20
C GLY A 9 3.07 -1.05 -10.18
N VAL A 10 3.29 0.25 -10.28
CA VAL A 10 2.56 1.15 -11.19
C VAL A 10 3.52 2.01 -12.00
N GLN A 11 3.11 2.41 -13.20
CA GLN A 11 3.90 3.26 -14.10
C GLN A 11 3.55 4.75 -14.01
N PHE A 12 2.44 5.08 -13.33
CA PHE A 12 2.02 6.46 -13.09
C PHE A 12 2.47 6.92 -11.70
N HIS A 13 2.23 8.20 -11.40
CA HIS A 13 2.55 8.84 -10.12
C HIS A 13 1.32 8.89 -9.17
N PRO A 14 1.01 7.81 -8.40
CA PRO A 14 -0.11 7.79 -7.45
C PRO A 14 0.03 8.84 -6.33
N GLU A 15 1.25 9.23 -5.99
CA GLU A 15 1.58 10.24 -4.98
C GLU A 15 0.97 11.60 -5.31
N LEU A 16 0.91 11.96 -6.60
CA LEU A 16 0.34 13.24 -7.04
C LEU A 16 -1.18 13.31 -6.86
N LYS A 17 -1.84 12.16 -6.69
CA LYS A 17 -3.29 12.05 -6.47
C LYS A 17 -3.68 11.84 -5.01
N SER A 18 -2.75 11.48 -4.13
CA SER A 18 -3.03 11.28 -2.71
C SER A 18 -3.24 12.62 -1.97
N ARG A 19 -4.21 12.69 -1.04
CA ARG A 19 -4.50 13.88 -0.22
C ARG A 19 -4.66 13.49 1.26
N PRO A 20 -4.47 14.41 2.22
CA PRO A 20 -4.54 14.09 3.64
C PRO A 20 -5.86 13.46 4.11
N PHE A 21 -6.99 13.86 3.53
CA PHE A 21 -8.33 13.35 3.85
C PHE A 21 -8.89 12.39 2.79
N ASP A 22 -8.11 12.10 1.76
CA ASP A 22 -8.46 11.19 0.66
C ASP A 22 -7.16 10.52 0.16
N PRO A 23 -6.61 9.59 0.95
CA PRO A 23 -5.37 8.92 0.60
C PRO A 23 -5.59 8.02 -0.61
N HIS A 24 -4.59 7.95 -1.49
CA HIS A 24 -4.69 7.06 -2.64
C HIS A 24 -4.75 5.59 -2.15
N PRO A 25 -5.67 4.75 -2.64
CA PRO A 25 -5.89 3.38 -2.13
C PRO A 25 -4.64 2.50 -2.13
N LEU A 26 -3.72 2.74 -3.07
CA LEU A 26 -2.41 2.08 -3.11
C LEU A 26 -1.61 2.27 -1.81
N PHE A 27 -1.56 3.49 -1.28
CA PHE A 27 -0.81 3.77 -0.05
C PHE A 27 -1.57 3.28 1.19
N GLU A 28 -2.89 3.45 1.21
CA GLU A 28 -3.74 2.93 2.30
C GLU A 28 -3.57 1.41 2.45
N SER A 29 -3.75 0.66 1.36
CA SER A 29 -3.61 -0.80 1.35
C SER A 29 -2.18 -1.27 1.63
N PHE A 30 -1.16 -0.49 1.25
CA PHE A 30 0.23 -0.79 1.60
C PHE A 30 0.45 -0.74 3.11
N ILE A 31 -0.06 0.31 3.78
CA ILE A 31 0.05 0.45 5.23
C ILE A 31 -0.76 -0.64 5.94
N GLU A 32 -1.97 -0.94 5.46
CA GLU A 32 -2.79 -2.04 5.98
C GLU A 32 -2.03 -3.38 5.89
N ALA A 33 -1.46 -3.70 4.73
CA ALA A 33 -0.66 -4.91 4.55
C ALA A 33 0.57 -4.94 5.47
N ALA A 34 1.23 -3.78 5.67
CA ALA A 34 2.35 -3.66 6.59
C ALA A 34 1.91 -3.89 8.05
N VAL A 35 0.75 -3.39 8.47
CA VAL A 35 0.18 -3.64 9.81
C VAL A 35 -0.16 -5.12 9.99
N HIS A 36 -0.78 -5.76 9.00
CA HIS A 36 -1.08 -7.19 9.06
C HIS A 36 0.16 -8.08 9.07
N GLN A 37 1.20 -7.68 8.34
CA GLN A 37 2.47 -8.41 8.31
C GLN A 37 3.34 -8.11 9.54
N ASN A 38 3.10 -6.99 10.23
CA ASN A 38 3.84 -6.63 11.42
C ASN A 38 3.61 -7.68 12.51
N ARG A 39 4.61 -8.55 12.69
CA ARG A 39 4.71 -9.53 13.75
C ARG A 39 5.10 -8.81 15.04
N LEU A 40 4.19 -8.00 15.58
CA LEU A 40 4.28 -7.63 16.98
C LEU A 40 3.95 -8.91 17.77
N VAL A 41 4.93 -9.33 18.58
CA VAL A 41 4.80 -10.38 19.60
C VAL A 41 3.56 -10.18 20.47
#